data_AF-A0A6J4YBU1-F1
#
_entry.id   AF-A0A6J4YBU1-F1
#
_cell.length_a   1.000
_cell.length_b   1.000
_cell.length_c   1.000
_cell.angle_alpha   90.00
_cell.angle_beta   90.00
_cell.angle_gamma   90.00
#
_symmetry.space_group_name_H-M   'P 1'
#
loop_
_entity.id
_entity.type
_entity.pdbx_description
1 polymer ?
#
loop_
_entity_poly.entity_id
_entity_poly.type
_entity_poly.pdbx_seq_one_letter_code
_entity_poly.pdbx_strand_id
1 'polypeptide(L)'
;MDRQPAKLLDKARYRIRLKGYSIRTEQSYVSWIRRFILFHDKRHPEDMGRDEIEAYLTHLAVSRHVAPSTQNQAFNALLFLYRNVLEIDFPDNINAYRSKRPVRLPTVLTKADTMKTISMMTGFHQIMVKILYGSGLRAIECIRLRVKDLDFDMNQIIVRNGKGKIDRVTIFPDNIKDNLRTSAKICVLNYVYRICKGSAVSHRIGRTYPGHPPEVKGLYQTKVFA
;
A
#
# COMPACT_ATOMS: atom_id res chain seq x y z
N MET A 1 -34.61 -19.83 5.57
CA MET A 1 -33.73 -18.74 6.00
C MET A 1 -33.51 -17.82 4.81
N ASP A 2 -34.27 -16.72 4.74
CA ASP A 2 -34.08 -15.71 3.70
C ASP A 2 -32.69 -15.11 3.83
N ARG A 3 -31.82 -15.37 2.85
CA ARG A 3 -30.58 -14.62 2.72
C ARG A 3 -30.96 -13.20 2.30
N GLN A 4 -30.88 -12.26 3.24
CA GLN A 4 -30.95 -10.84 2.91
C GLN A 4 -30.02 -10.55 1.71
N PRO A 5 -30.49 -9.78 0.71
CA PRO A 5 -29.67 -9.45 -0.45
C PRO A 5 -28.39 -8.75 0.01
N ALA A 6 -27.24 -9.21 -0.49
CA ALA A 6 -25.95 -8.64 -0.12
C ALA A 6 -25.93 -7.14 -0.41
N LYS A 7 -25.56 -6.33 0.59
CA LYS A 7 -25.46 -4.87 0.45
C LYS A 7 -24.49 -4.52 -0.68
N LEU A 8 -24.74 -3.41 -1.39
CA LEU A 8 -23.94 -3.00 -2.56
C LEU A 8 -22.43 -2.97 -2.29
N LEU A 9 -22.02 -2.43 -1.15
CA LEU A 9 -20.61 -2.36 -0.77
C LEU A 9 -19.99 -3.74 -0.51
N ASP A 10 -20.79 -4.70 -0.05
CA ASP A 10 -20.33 -6.09 0.13
C ASP A 10 -20.20 -6.80 -1.22
N LYS A 11 -21.12 -6.55 -2.16
CA LYS A 11 -20.97 -6.97 -3.57
C LYS A 11 -19.68 -6.41 -4.19
N ALA A 12 -19.41 -5.11 -3.97
CA ALA A 12 -18.19 -4.48 -4.46
C ALA A 12 -16.93 -5.12 -3.86
N ARG A 13 -16.88 -5.33 -2.54
CA ARG A 13 -15.76 -6.03 -1.88
C ARG A 13 -15.56 -7.43 -2.43
N TYR A 14 -16.64 -8.19 -2.60
CA TYR A 14 -16.59 -9.53 -3.17
C TYR A 14 -15.99 -9.53 -4.59
N ARG A 15 -16.48 -8.65 -5.48
CA ARG A 15 -15.97 -8.54 -6.85
C ARG A 15 -14.50 -8.09 -6.91
N ILE A 16 -14.07 -7.17 -6.04
CA ILE A 16 -12.67 -6.73 -5.95
C ILE A 16 -11.76 -7.90 -5.55
N ARG A 17 -12.18 -8.70 -4.56
CA ARG A 17 -11.42 -9.87 -4.10
C ARG A 17 -11.39 -10.97 -5.16
N LEU A 18 -12.51 -11.21 -5.84
CA LEU A 18 -12.60 -12.20 -6.93
C LEU A 18 -11.62 -11.87 -8.06
N LYS A 19 -11.47 -10.60 -8.42
CA LYS A 19 -10.47 -10.14 -9.41
C LYS A 19 -9.02 -10.12 -8.89
N GLY A 20 -8.78 -10.50 -7.63
CA GLY A 20 -7.43 -10.58 -7.06
C GLY A 20 -6.77 -9.22 -6.80
N TYR A 21 -7.55 -8.15 -6.68
CA TYR A 21 -7.01 -6.83 -6.33
C TYR A 21 -6.51 -6.78 -4.88
N SER A 22 -5.65 -5.79 -4.60
CA SER A 22 -5.09 -5.60 -3.26
C SER A 22 -6.14 -5.10 -2.27
N ILE A 23 -5.95 -5.41 -0.97
CA ILE A 23 -6.80 -4.87 0.10
C ILE A 23 -6.80 -3.33 0.14
N ARG A 24 -5.70 -2.69 -0.28
CA ARG A 24 -5.61 -1.23 -0.37
C ARG A 24 -6.52 -0.69 -1.48
N THR A 25 -6.61 -1.42 -2.60
CA THR A 25 -7.57 -1.11 -3.68
C THR A 25 -9.00 -1.26 -3.20
N GLU A 26 -9.31 -2.34 -2.47
CA GLU A 26 -10.62 -2.55 -1.85
C GLU A 26 -11.03 -1.37 -0.96
N GLN A 27 -10.17 -0.99 -0.02
CA GLN A 27 -10.42 0.12 0.89
C GLN A 27 -10.62 1.44 0.15
N SER A 28 -9.76 1.73 -0.83
CA SER A 28 -9.86 2.96 -1.63
C SER A 28 -11.17 2.99 -2.42
N TYR A 29 -11.50 1.93 -3.15
CA TYR A 29 -12.68 1.88 -4.01
C TYR A 29 -13.97 1.94 -3.19
N VAL A 30 -14.08 1.15 -2.13
CA VAL A 30 -15.25 1.17 -1.24
C VAL A 30 -15.42 2.55 -0.60
N SER A 31 -14.34 3.22 -0.22
CA SER A 31 -14.40 4.59 0.32
C SER A 31 -14.93 5.58 -0.72
N TRP A 32 -14.46 5.52 -1.96
CA TRP A 32 -14.92 6.40 -3.04
C TRP A 32 -16.36 6.14 -3.45
N ILE A 33 -16.77 4.87 -3.56
CA ILE A 33 -18.15 4.48 -3.83
C ILE A 33 -19.08 4.99 -2.73
N ARG A 34 -18.69 4.83 -1.46
CA ARG A 34 -19.46 5.35 -0.33
C ARG A 34 -19.62 6.87 -0.39
N ARG A 35 -18.55 7.61 -0.70
CA ARG A 35 -18.60 9.08 -0.83
C ARG A 35 -19.50 9.54 -1.97
N PHE A 36 -19.49 8.83 -3.10
CA PHE A 36 -20.39 9.09 -4.22
C PHE A 36 -21.86 8.90 -3.83
N ILE A 37 -22.18 7.77 -3.18
CA ILE A 37 -23.55 7.50 -2.68
C ILE A 37 -24.00 8.57 -1.69
N LEU A 38 -23.12 8.99 -0.77
CA LEU A 38 -23.42 10.03 0.21
C LEU A 38 -23.58 11.42 -0.40
N PHE A 39 -22.89 11.71 -1.51
CA PHE A 39 -23.02 12.98 -2.23
C PHE A 39 -24.39 13.11 -2.92
N HIS A 40 -24.99 11.99 -3.31
CA HIS A 40 -26.32 11.92 -3.93
C HIS A 40 -27.39 11.43 -2.95
N ASP A 41 -27.31 11.84 -1.68
CA ASP A 41 -28.32 11.59 -0.65
C ASP A 41 -28.73 10.11 -0.48
N LYS A 42 -27.77 9.19 -0.64
CA LYS A 42 -27.98 7.74 -0.57
C LYS A 42 -28.87 7.15 -1.68
N ARG A 43 -29.06 7.86 -2.79
CA ARG A 43 -29.64 7.29 -4.02
C ARG A 43 -28.83 6.06 -4.47
N HIS A 44 -29.53 5.06 -5.01
CA HIS A 44 -28.88 3.85 -5.49
C HIS A 44 -28.10 4.14 -6.78
N PRO A 45 -26.84 3.69 -6.94
CA PRO A 45 -26.06 3.95 -8.16
C PRO A 45 -26.61 3.38 -9.46
N GLU A 46 -27.55 2.43 -9.39
CA GLU A 46 -28.27 1.96 -10.60
C GLU A 46 -29.21 3.04 -11.16
N ASP A 47 -29.72 3.93 -10.30
CA ASP A 47 -30.61 5.04 -10.67
C ASP A 47 -29.83 6.33 -11.00
N MET A 48 -28.52 6.23 -11.21
CA MET A 48 -27.60 7.35 -11.42
C MET A 48 -26.77 7.11 -12.67
N GLY A 49 -26.70 8.10 -13.55
CA GLY A 49 -26.07 8.01 -14.86
C GLY A 49 -24.90 8.96 -15.03
N ARG A 50 -24.73 9.45 -16.26
CA ARG A 50 -23.64 10.35 -16.63
C ARG A 50 -23.65 11.61 -15.77
N ASP A 51 -24.81 12.25 -15.62
CA ASP A 51 -24.94 13.56 -14.97
C ASP A 51 -24.54 13.50 -13.50
N GLU A 52 -24.96 12.47 -12.77
CA GLU A 52 -24.56 12.27 -11.39
C GLU A 52 -23.06 12.00 -11.23
N ILE A 53 -22.46 11.25 -12.15
CA ILE A 53 -21.02 10.97 -12.13
C ILE A 53 -20.24 12.25 -12.42
N GLU A 54 -20.65 13.02 -13.43
CA GLU A 54 -20.03 14.30 -13.79
C GLU A 54 -20.15 15.34 -12.66
N ALA A 55 -21.33 15.47 -12.06
CA ALA A 55 -21.58 16.37 -10.94
C ALA A 55 -20.65 16.03 -9.76
N TYR A 56 -20.53 14.75 -9.41
CA TYR A 56 -19.65 14.33 -8.32
C TYR A 56 -18.16 14.57 -8.63
N LEU A 57 -17.69 14.20 -9.82
CA LEU A 57 -16.30 14.39 -10.19
C LEU A 57 -15.92 15.87 -10.31
N THR A 58 -16.86 16.70 -10.75
CA THR A 58 -16.72 18.16 -10.80
C THR A 58 -16.71 18.76 -9.40
N HIS A 59 -17.59 18.32 -8.50
CA HIS A 59 -17.56 18.71 -7.08
C HIS A 59 -16.20 18.40 -6.42
N LEU A 60 -15.62 17.23 -6.72
CA LEU A 60 -14.29 16.89 -6.22
C LEU A 60 -13.21 17.88 -6.70
N ALA A 61 -13.25 18.28 -7.97
CA ALA A 61 -12.23 19.16 -8.53
C ALA A 61 -12.43 20.63 -8.17
N VAL A 62 -13.68 21.12 -8.19
CA VAL A 62 -14.01 22.55 -8.02
C VAL A 62 -14.25 22.89 -6.55
N SER A 63 -15.10 22.14 -5.83
CA SER A 63 -15.44 22.46 -4.45
C SER A 63 -14.44 21.89 -3.44
N ARG A 64 -13.89 20.70 -3.72
CA ARG A 64 -12.94 20.02 -2.81
C ARG A 64 -11.48 20.21 -3.21
N HIS A 65 -11.22 20.87 -4.35
CA HIS A 65 -9.88 21.15 -4.89
C HIS A 65 -8.94 19.93 -4.85
N VAL A 66 -9.46 18.73 -5.14
CA VAL A 66 -8.65 17.52 -5.04
C VAL A 66 -7.58 17.48 -6.13
N ALA A 67 -6.45 16.87 -5.78
CA ALA A 67 -5.39 16.60 -6.74
C ALA A 67 -5.89 15.70 -7.90
N PRO A 68 -5.31 15.84 -9.12
CA PRO A 68 -5.72 15.05 -10.30
C PRO A 68 -5.65 13.53 -10.07
N SER A 69 -4.64 13.05 -9.35
CA SER A 69 -4.49 11.63 -9.02
C SER A 69 -5.55 11.13 -8.05
N THR A 70 -6.07 11.99 -7.19
CA THR A 70 -7.16 11.70 -6.26
C THR A 70 -8.49 11.62 -7.02
N GLN A 71 -8.76 12.58 -7.90
CA GLN A 71 -9.95 12.53 -8.77
C GLN A 71 -9.92 11.29 -9.67
N ASN A 72 -8.75 10.92 -10.21
CA ASN A 72 -8.60 9.73 -11.03
C ASN A 72 -8.87 8.43 -10.23
N GLN A 73 -8.51 8.38 -8.95
CA GLN A 73 -8.87 7.24 -8.09
C GLN A 73 -10.39 7.14 -7.89
N ALA A 74 -11.07 8.27 -7.66
CA ALA A 74 -12.52 8.30 -7.57
C ALA A 74 -13.18 7.84 -8.88
N PHE A 75 -12.73 8.36 -10.03
CA PHE A 75 -13.18 7.95 -11.35
C PHE A 75 -13.03 6.44 -11.58
N ASN A 76 -11.86 5.87 -11.29
CA ASN A 76 -11.63 4.43 -11.48
C ASN A 76 -12.47 3.56 -10.53
N ALA A 77 -12.77 4.05 -9.32
CA ALA A 77 -13.67 3.36 -8.40
C ALA A 77 -15.11 3.34 -8.92
N LEU A 78 -15.59 4.44 -9.51
CA LEU A 78 -16.91 4.50 -10.15
C LEU A 78 -16.97 3.64 -11.40
N LEU A 79 -15.96 3.74 -12.27
CA LEU A 79 -15.84 2.87 -13.45
C LEU A 79 -15.92 1.38 -13.07
N PHE A 80 -15.24 1.00 -11.99
CA PHE A 80 -15.30 -0.36 -11.46
C PHE A 80 -16.69 -0.72 -10.90
N LEU A 81 -17.34 0.19 -10.17
CA LEU A 81 -18.68 -0.01 -9.63
C LEU A 81 -19.67 -0.34 -10.77
N TYR A 82 -19.76 0.51 -11.78
CA TYR A 82 -20.70 0.32 -12.89
C TYR A 82 -20.37 -0.92 -13.72
N ARG A 83 -19.13 -1.05 -14.21
CA ARG A 83 -18.77 -2.15 -15.12
C ARG A 83 -18.64 -3.53 -14.46
N ASN A 84 -18.29 -3.60 -13.18
CA ASN A 84 -17.92 -4.88 -12.55
C ASN A 84 -18.78 -5.27 -11.35
N VAL A 85 -19.55 -4.34 -10.78
CA VAL A 85 -20.46 -4.65 -9.67
C VAL A 85 -21.90 -4.60 -10.14
N LEU A 86 -22.28 -3.55 -10.88
CA LEU A 86 -23.64 -3.37 -11.40
C LEU A 86 -23.83 -4.00 -12.79
N GLU A 87 -22.72 -4.24 -13.51
CA GLU A 87 -22.75 -4.76 -14.89
C GLU A 87 -23.54 -3.84 -15.84
N ILE A 88 -23.49 -2.52 -15.57
CA ILE A 88 -24.06 -1.45 -16.39
C ILE A 88 -22.94 -0.81 -17.20
N ASP A 89 -23.22 -0.51 -18.47
CA ASP A 89 -22.29 0.22 -19.32
C ASP A 89 -21.98 1.59 -18.73
N PHE A 90 -20.69 1.83 -18.53
CA PHE A 90 -20.23 3.10 -18.00
C PHE A 90 -20.37 4.16 -19.09
N PRO A 91 -21.03 5.30 -18.83
CA PRO A 91 -21.25 6.31 -19.86
C PRO A 91 -19.95 6.73 -20.52
N ASP A 92 -19.91 6.66 -21.86
CA ASP A 92 -18.79 7.20 -22.62
C ASP A 92 -18.74 8.73 -22.49
N ASN A 93 -17.58 9.35 -22.74
CA ASN A 93 -17.42 10.81 -22.80
C ASN A 93 -17.86 11.58 -21.54
N ILE A 94 -17.44 11.14 -20.35
CA ILE A 94 -17.64 11.91 -19.10
C ILE A 94 -16.89 13.25 -19.17
N ASN A 95 -17.64 14.33 -19.32
CA ASN A 95 -17.17 15.71 -19.40
C ASN A 95 -17.01 16.36 -18.00
N ALA A 96 -16.40 15.62 -17.07
CA ALA A 96 -16.11 16.15 -15.75
C ALA A 96 -14.93 17.12 -15.81
N TYR A 97 -15.02 18.26 -15.09
CA TYR A 97 -13.90 19.18 -14.94
C TYR A 97 -12.69 18.44 -14.33
N ARG A 98 -11.61 18.29 -15.09
CA ARG A 98 -10.39 17.59 -14.65
C ARG A 98 -9.44 18.56 -13.98
N SER A 99 -9.00 18.23 -12.77
CA SER A 99 -7.88 18.94 -12.15
C SER A 99 -6.66 18.82 -13.06
N LYS A 100 -6.07 19.93 -13.49
CA LYS A 100 -4.85 19.93 -14.32
C LYS A 100 -3.65 19.59 -13.44
N ARG A 101 -2.81 18.66 -13.91
CA ARG A 101 -1.54 18.33 -13.25
C ARG A 101 -0.43 19.20 -13.82
N PRO A 102 0.27 20.04 -13.04
CA PRO A 102 1.53 20.60 -13.49
C PRO A 102 2.55 19.46 -13.65
N VAL A 103 3.16 19.36 -14.83
CA VAL A 103 4.25 18.41 -15.07
C VAL A 103 5.46 18.93 -14.30
N ARG A 104 5.77 18.28 -13.16
CA ARG A 104 6.98 18.57 -12.40
C ARG A 104 8.06 17.57 -12.83
N LEU A 105 9.21 18.08 -13.23
CA LEU A 105 10.39 17.26 -13.44
C LEU A 105 10.76 16.57 -12.12
N PRO A 106 11.18 15.29 -12.13
CA PRO A 106 11.67 14.64 -10.93
C PRO A 106 12.89 15.39 -10.40
N THR A 107 12.78 15.99 -9.22
CA THR A 107 13.95 16.54 -8.53
C THR A 107 14.69 15.37 -7.90
N VAL A 108 15.88 15.05 -8.42
CA VAL A 108 16.76 14.02 -7.88
C VAL A 108 17.82 14.68 -6.99
N LEU A 109 18.12 14.05 -5.85
CA LEU A 109 19.23 14.48 -5.01
C LEU A 109 20.55 14.14 -5.69
N THR A 110 21.55 15.02 -5.54
CA THR A 110 22.91 14.70 -5.97
C THR A 110 23.49 13.60 -5.10
N LYS A 111 24.54 12.92 -5.59
CA LYS A 111 25.26 11.91 -4.80
C LYS A 111 25.79 12.50 -3.49
N ALA A 112 26.32 13.73 -3.53
CA ALA A 112 26.85 14.42 -2.36
C ALA A 112 25.76 14.71 -1.32
N ASP A 113 24.62 15.26 -1.74
CA ASP A 113 23.49 15.55 -0.86
C ASP A 113 22.91 14.28 -0.23
N THR A 114 22.83 13.21 -1.04
CA THR A 114 22.34 11.92 -0.57
C THR A 114 23.25 11.34 0.51
N MET A 115 24.57 11.35 0.29
CA MET A 115 25.53 10.85 1.27
C MET A 115 25.53 11.70 2.56
N LYS A 116 25.45 13.03 2.43
CA LYS A 116 25.31 13.94 3.58
C LYS A 116 24.04 13.63 4.38
N THR A 117 22.92 13.44 3.70
CA THR A 117 21.64 13.09 4.34
C THR A 117 21.73 11.75 5.07
N ILE A 118 22.33 10.73 4.45
CA ILE A 118 22.53 9.41 5.07
C ILE A 118 23.47 9.50 6.29
N SER A 119 24.51 10.33 6.24
CA SER A 119 25.44 10.48 7.37
C SER A 119 24.79 11.10 8.61
N MET A 120 23.74 11.92 8.45
CA MET A 120 22.99 12.52 9.55
C MET A 120 22.00 11.54 10.21
N MET A 121 21.70 10.41 9.56
CA MET A 121 20.82 9.38 10.11
C MET A 121 21.59 8.38 10.96
N THR A 122 20.96 7.81 11.98
CA THR A 122 21.53 6.78 12.84
C THR A 122 20.64 5.54 12.96
N GLY A 123 21.21 4.43 13.39
CA GLY A 123 20.49 3.17 13.64
C GLY A 123 19.79 2.58 12.40
N PHE A 124 18.61 1.98 12.61
CA PHE A 124 17.86 1.26 11.57
C PHE A 124 17.48 2.13 10.38
N HIS A 125 17.16 3.40 10.59
CA HIS A 125 16.81 4.33 9.52
C HIS A 125 17.95 4.50 8.53
N GLN A 126 19.18 4.64 9.04
CA GLN A 126 20.36 4.76 8.20
C GLN A 126 20.57 3.49 7.37
N ILE A 127 20.41 2.31 7.98
CA ILE A 127 20.52 1.02 7.28
C ILE A 127 19.46 0.91 6.19
N MET A 128 18.19 1.24 6.49
CA MET A 128 17.10 1.18 5.52
C MET A 128 17.34 2.10 4.32
N VAL A 129 17.78 3.34 4.56
CA VAL A 129 18.05 4.29 3.46
C VAL A 129 19.27 3.85 2.63
N LYS A 130 20.32 3.31 3.27
CA LYS A 130 21.47 2.73 2.55
C LYS A 130 21.03 1.57 1.65
N ILE A 131 20.16 0.68 2.11
CA ILE A 131 19.62 -0.42 1.30
C ILE A 131 18.75 0.13 0.16
N LEU A 132 17.84 1.07 0.45
CA LEU A 132 16.98 1.67 -0.58
C LEU A 132 17.80 2.33 -1.70
N TYR A 133 18.83 3.10 -1.31
CA TYR A 133 19.69 3.82 -2.25
C TYR A 133 20.63 2.87 -3.01
N GLY A 134 21.31 1.96 -2.32
CA GLY A 134 22.31 1.07 -2.92
C GLY A 134 21.73 -0.11 -3.71
N SER A 135 20.54 -0.58 -3.34
CA SER A 135 19.88 -1.74 -3.97
C SER A 135 18.70 -1.37 -4.88
N GLY A 136 18.33 -0.09 -4.98
CA GLY A 136 17.20 0.35 -5.80
C GLY A 136 15.86 -0.30 -5.40
N LEU A 137 15.70 -0.62 -4.11
CA LEU A 137 14.46 -1.18 -3.59
C LEU A 137 13.39 -0.11 -3.49
N ARG A 138 12.13 -0.49 -3.72
CA ARG A 138 11.00 0.35 -3.31
C ARG A 138 10.86 0.30 -1.79
N ALA A 139 10.31 1.37 -1.19
CA ALA A 139 10.07 1.43 0.25
C ALA A 139 9.36 0.17 0.79
N ILE A 140 8.32 -0.31 0.09
CA ILE A 140 7.58 -1.51 0.51
C ILE A 140 8.38 -2.81 0.34
N GLU A 141 9.31 -2.87 -0.62
CA GLU A 141 10.19 -4.02 -0.83
C GLU A 141 11.20 -4.10 0.32
N CYS A 142 11.82 -2.97 0.68
CA CYS A 142 12.74 -2.88 1.83
C CYS A 142 12.04 -3.23 3.15
N ILE A 143 10.81 -2.77 3.35
CA ILE A 143 10.02 -3.04 4.58
C ILE A 143 9.65 -4.52 4.72
N ARG A 144 9.51 -5.25 3.61
CA ARG A 144 9.10 -6.67 3.60
C ARG A 144 10.27 -7.63 3.46
N LEU A 145 11.49 -7.10 3.40
CA LEU A 145 12.69 -7.87 3.18
C LEU A 145 12.94 -8.84 4.34
N ARG A 146 13.28 -10.08 4.01
CA ARG A 146 13.55 -11.14 5.00
C ARG A 146 15.04 -11.48 4.99
N VAL A 147 15.52 -12.02 6.10
CA VAL A 147 16.92 -12.47 6.21
C VAL A 147 17.26 -13.49 5.12
N LYS A 148 16.33 -14.41 4.81
CA LYS A 148 16.50 -15.40 3.73
C LYS A 148 16.54 -14.83 2.31
N ASP A 149 16.17 -13.57 2.15
CA ASP A 149 16.19 -12.90 0.85
C ASP A 149 17.54 -12.17 0.64
N LEU A 150 18.43 -12.18 1.64
CA LEU A 150 19.77 -11.62 1.59
C LEU A 150 20.79 -12.74 1.39
N ASP A 151 21.51 -12.67 0.27
CA ASP A 151 22.66 -13.52 0.00
C ASP A 151 23.94 -12.71 0.27
N PHE A 152 24.60 -13.05 1.37
CA PHE A 152 25.82 -12.38 1.82
C PHE A 152 27.06 -12.80 1.02
N ASP A 153 27.02 -13.98 0.39
CA ASP A 153 28.13 -14.55 -0.36
C ASP A 153 28.11 -14.02 -1.80
N MET A 154 26.93 -13.98 -2.41
CA MET A 154 26.75 -13.54 -3.81
C MET A 154 26.42 -12.05 -3.97
N ASN A 155 26.34 -11.29 -2.88
CA ASN A 155 25.99 -9.85 -2.89
C ASN A 155 24.64 -9.57 -3.56
N GLN A 156 23.64 -10.36 -3.22
CA GLN A 156 22.34 -10.31 -3.88
C GLN A 156 21.19 -10.19 -2.88
N ILE A 157 20.17 -9.46 -3.32
CA ILE A 157 18.88 -9.36 -2.64
C ILE A 157 17.81 -9.93 -3.57
N ILE A 158 17.09 -10.93 -3.10
CA ILE A 158 15.94 -11.52 -3.81
C ILE A 158 14.69 -10.73 -3.44
N VAL A 159 14.24 -9.87 -4.36
CA VAL A 159 13.00 -9.10 -4.19
C VAL A 159 11.82 -9.95 -4.60
N ARG A 160 11.04 -10.38 -3.62
CA ARG A 160 9.83 -11.17 -3.84
C ARG A 160 8.59 -10.31 -4.05
N ASN A 161 7.67 -10.78 -4.89
CA ASN A 161 6.42 -10.09 -5.21
C ASN A 161 6.64 -8.66 -5.72
N GLY A 162 7.58 -8.49 -6.66
CA GLY A 162 7.77 -7.23 -7.35
C GLY A 162 6.54 -6.79 -8.14
N LYS A 163 6.64 -5.67 -8.86
CA LYS A 163 5.55 -5.19 -9.72
C LYS A 163 5.12 -6.32 -10.67
N GLY A 164 3.82 -6.63 -10.70
CA GLY A 164 3.28 -7.74 -11.49
C GLY A 164 3.43 -9.13 -10.86
N LYS A 165 3.81 -9.22 -9.58
CA LYS A 165 4.15 -10.48 -8.87
C LYS A 165 5.36 -11.21 -9.47
N ILE A 166 6.27 -10.46 -10.09
CA ILE A 166 7.51 -10.98 -10.66
C ILE A 166 8.62 -10.78 -9.64
N ASP A 167 9.32 -11.87 -9.32
CA ASP A 167 10.50 -11.83 -8.47
C ASP A 167 11.70 -11.31 -9.26
N ARG A 168 12.58 -10.54 -8.62
CA ARG A 168 13.81 -10.01 -9.25
C ARG A 168 14.97 -10.03 -8.27
N VAL A 169 16.17 -10.13 -8.80
CA VAL A 169 17.40 -9.98 -8.02
C VAL A 169 17.91 -8.54 -8.14
N THR A 170 18.42 -7.99 -7.05
CA THR A 170 19.14 -6.72 -7.04
C THR A 170 20.43 -6.83 -6.22
N ILE A 171 21.26 -5.81 -6.28
CA ILE A 171 22.58 -5.77 -5.65
C ILE A 171 22.44 -5.58 -4.14
N PHE A 172 23.22 -6.31 -3.36
CA PHE A 172 23.41 -6.09 -1.93
C PHE A 172 24.73 -5.33 -1.68
N PRO A 173 24.69 -4.08 -1.21
CA PRO A 173 25.89 -3.27 -1.04
C PRO A 173 26.79 -3.77 0.11
N ASP A 174 28.09 -3.88 -0.15
CA ASP A 174 29.06 -4.38 0.83
C ASP A 174 29.14 -3.51 2.10
N ASN A 175 28.97 -2.19 1.96
CA ASN A 175 29.05 -1.23 3.07
C ASN A 175 27.94 -1.39 4.14
N ILE A 176 26.96 -2.27 3.91
CA ILE A 176 25.87 -2.57 4.87
C ILE A 176 26.07 -3.95 5.50
N LYS A 177 26.92 -4.82 4.94
CA LYS A 177 27.10 -6.20 5.41
C LYS A 177 27.53 -6.24 6.87
N ASP A 178 28.51 -5.45 7.26
CA ASP A 178 29.02 -5.47 8.64
C ASP A 178 27.96 -4.97 9.63
N ASN A 179 27.23 -3.91 9.26
CA ASN A 179 26.11 -3.38 10.04
C ASN A 179 24.99 -4.41 10.20
N LEU A 180 24.72 -5.23 9.17
CA LEU A 180 23.70 -6.28 9.18
C LEU A 180 24.16 -7.57 9.84
N ARG A 181 25.47 -7.90 9.80
CA ARG A 181 26.08 -9.03 10.52
C ARG A 181 26.03 -8.78 12.04
N THR A 182 26.38 -7.57 12.49
CA THR A 182 26.24 -7.18 13.90
C THR A 182 24.76 -7.08 14.31
N SER A 183 23.89 -6.63 13.40
CA SER A 183 22.44 -6.55 13.61
C SER A 183 21.69 -7.85 13.30
N ALA A 184 22.36 -8.98 13.08
CA ALA A 184 21.76 -10.22 12.54
C ALA A 184 20.67 -10.87 13.43
N LYS A 185 20.38 -10.31 14.61
CA LYS A 185 19.21 -10.65 15.42
C LYS A 185 17.96 -9.81 15.10
N ILE A 186 18.09 -8.71 14.38
CA ILE A 186 17.01 -7.73 14.20
C ILE A 186 16.47 -7.81 12.77
N CYS A 187 15.67 -8.86 12.61
CA CYS A 187 14.35 -8.80 12.00
C CYS A 187 13.92 -7.37 11.61
N VAL A 188 13.96 -7.07 10.30
CA VAL A 188 13.15 -6.02 9.66
C VAL A 188 11.65 -6.17 10.02
N LEU A 189 11.26 -7.34 10.54
CA LEU A 189 9.98 -7.61 11.20
C LEU A 189 9.69 -6.77 12.45
N ASN A 190 10.68 -6.37 13.25
CA ASN A 190 10.43 -5.67 14.53
C ASN A 190 10.19 -4.17 14.38
N TYR A 191 10.74 -3.52 13.36
CA TYR A 191 10.58 -2.08 13.18
C TYR A 191 9.15 -1.71 12.75
N VAL A 192 8.58 -2.49 11.81
CA VAL A 192 7.17 -2.35 11.42
C VAL A 192 6.24 -2.78 12.53
N TYR A 193 6.53 -3.87 13.24
CA TYR A 193 5.72 -4.32 14.38
C TYR A 193 5.68 -3.27 15.51
N ARG A 194 6.80 -2.58 15.80
CA ARG A 194 6.86 -1.49 16.80
C ARG A 194 6.10 -0.23 16.37
N ILE A 195 6.16 0.17 15.11
CA ILE A 195 5.40 1.34 14.61
C ILE A 195 3.91 1.03 14.45
N CYS A 196 3.57 -0.19 14.01
CA CYS A 196 2.20 -0.60 13.76
C CYS A 196 1.39 -0.94 15.01
N LYS A 197 1.98 -0.93 16.22
CA LYS A 197 1.18 -0.81 17.46
C LYS A 197 0.35 0.48 17.50
N GLY A 198 0.64 1.48 16.66
CA GLY A 198 -0.23 2.64 16.43
C GLY A 198 -1.09 2.57 15.16
N SER A 199 -0.94 1.56 14.29
CA SER A 199 -1.66 1.51 13.00
C SER A 199 -1.71 0.08 12.44
N ALA A 200 -2.92 -0.48 12.38
CA ALA A 200 -3.24 -1.85 11.98
C ALA A 200 -2.50 -2.33 10.70
N VAL A 201 -1.47 -3.15 10.87
CA VAL A 201 -0.89 -3.95 9.79
C VAL A 201 -1.12 -5.44 10.09
N SER A 202 -1.68 -6.11 9.07
CA SER A 202 -2.41 -7.38 9.11
C SER A 202 -1.62 -8.61 9.63
N HIS A 203 -2.34 -9.46 10.37
CA HIS A 203 -1.99 -10.67 11.13
C HIS A 203 -1.26 -11.84 10.39
N ARG A 204 -0.67 -11.65 9.21
CA ARG A 204 -0.23 -12.76 8.35
C ARG A 204 1.24 -13.19 8.52
N ILE A 205 1.82 -13.02 9.70
CA ILE A 205 3.27 -13.26 9.94
C ILE A 205 3.53 -14.41 10.94
N GLY A 206 2.59 -14.72 11.82
CA GLY A 206 2.79 -15.71 12.90
C GLY A 206 2.82 -17.18 12.48
N ARG A 207 2.52 -17.53 11.23
CA ARG A 207 2.40 -18.95 10.79
C ARG A 207 3.63 -19.52 10.07
N THR A 208 4.69 -18.74 9.86
CA THR A 208 5.77 -19.14 8.91
C THR A 208 7.08 -19.59 9.56
N TYR A 209 7.18 -19.64 10.90
CA TYR A 209 8.42 -20.03 11.61
C TYR A 209 8.12 -20.85 12.89
N PRO A 210 8.12 -22.20 12.83
CA PRO A 210 7.81 -23.06 13.97
C PRO A 210 9.02 -23.40 14.88
N GLY A 211 10.15 -22.71 14.77
CA GLY A 211 11.37 -22.99 15.56
C GLY A 211 12.04 -21.71 16.05
N HIS A 212 11.57 -21.17 17.18
CA HIS A 212 12.26 -20.10 17.91
C HIS A 212 13.09 -20.71 19.06
N PRO A 213 14.33 -20.22 19.32
CA PRO A 213 15.08 -20.58 20.53
C PRO A 213 14.34 -20.15 21.80
N PRO A 214 14.48 -20.88 22.94
CA PRO A 214 13.67 -20.68 24.14
C PRO A 214 13.80 -19.29 24.81
N GLU A 215 14.79 -18.48 24.46
CA GLU A 215 15.05 -17.17 25.09
C GLU A 215 14.03 -16.08 24.73
N VAL A 216 13.07 -16.35 23.83
CA VAL A 216 11.98 -15.40 23.51
C VAL A 216 10.69 -15.69 24.31
N LYS A 217 10.65 -16.76 25.14
CA LYS A 217 9.49 -17.04 26.00
C LYS A 217 9.36 -16.07 27.19
N GLY A 218 10.46 -15.43 27.61
CA GLY A 218 10.49 -14.55 28.79
C GLY A 218 9.78 -13.19 28.63
N LEU A 219 9.36 -12.79 27.43
CA LEU A 219 8.65 -11.53 27.20
C LEU A 219 7.12 -11.69 27.07
N TYR A 220 6.61 -12.92 27.18
CA TYR A 220 5.17 -13.22 27.09
C TYR A 220 4.49 -13.48 28.45
N GLN A 221 5.24 -13.42 29.55
CA GLN A 221 4.69 -13.51 30.90
C GLN A 221 5.28 -12.42 31.78
N THR A 222 4.70 -11.23 31.72
CA THR A 222 4.56 -10.38 32.90
C THR A 222 3.49 -9.32 32.65
N LYS A 223 2.51 -9.29 33.56
CA LYS A 223 1.35 -8.39 33.69
C LYS A 223 0.11 -8.77 32.89
N VAL A 224 -0.45 -9.92 33.25
CA VAL A 224 -1.85 -9.97 33.70
C VAL A 224 -1.80 -10.28 35.19
N PHE A 225 -2.66 -9.59 35.96
CA PHE A 225 -2.81 -9.52 37.42
C PHE A 225 -2.11 -8.36 38.13
N ALA A 226 -2.98 -7.57 38.79
CA ALA A 226 -2.84 -6.29 39.49
C ALA A 226 -2.70 -5.05 38.58
#